data_AF-A0A6P1NKJ5-F1
#
_entry.id   AF-A0A6P1NKJ5-F1
#
_cell.length_a   1.000
_cell.length_b   1.000
_cell.length_c   1.000
_cell.angle_alpha   90.00
_cell.angle_beta   90.00
_cell.angle_gamma   90.00
#
_symmetry.space_group_name_H-M   'P 1'
#
loop_
_entity.id
_entity.type
_entity.pdbx_description
1 polymer ?
#
loop_
_entity_poly.entity_id
_entity_poly.type
_entity_poly.pdbx_seq_one_letter_code
_entity_poly.pdbx_strand_id
1 'polypeptide(L)'
;MTAFRSLPGSALVMGAFLLTVLLGVGGASASALWLQTSTATMAVTATGNWPGPAIASITCANDSPQKVATLTVNLPRTPATLAPATSTYAALQANGSYGTIYPGPNFSSTSTPGTITLNSLSQIIIDNSPASQLTVRVTVVYSDQTQASANWTLRLDSNNAKIYCV
;
A
#
# COMPACT_ATOMS: atom_id res chain seq x y z
N MET A 1 -6.11 14.63 65.74
CA MET A 1 -4.99 13.66 65.79
C MET A 1 -5.51 12.40 66.49
N THR A 2 -5.65 11.30 65.75
CA THR A 2 -5.75 9.88 66.18
C THR A 2 -6.12 9.07 64.93
N ALA A 3 -5.19 8.77 64.03
CA ALA A 3 -4.35 7.56 64.02
C ALA A 3 -5.15 6.24 64.05
N PHE A 4 -5.53 5.73 62.87
CA PHE A 4 -5.60 4.30 62.61
C PHE A 4 -4.48 3.93 61.63
N ARG A 5 -3.29 3.74 62.21
CA ARG A 5 -2.25 2.88 61.65
C ARG A 5 -2.68 1.42 61.77
N SER A 6 -2.11 0.59 60.89
CA SER A 6 -2.04 -0.88 60.91
C SER A 6 -3.30 -1.66 60.55
N LEU A 7 -3.46 -1.94 59.25
CA LEU A 7 -3.97 -3.22 58.79
C LEU A 7 -2.80 -4.01 58.18
N PRO A 8 -2.44 -5.18 58.74
CA PRO A 8 -1.33 -6.00 58.24
C PRO A 8 -1.76 -6.65 56.92
N GLY A 9 -0.94 -6.49 55.86
CA GLY A 9 -1.10 -7.23 54.60
C GLY A 9 -1.31 -6.41 53.32
N SER A 10 -1.51 -5.09 53.40
CA SER A 10 -1.73 -4.24 52.21
C SER A 10 -0.47 -3.96 51.38
N ALA A 11 0.73 -4.14 51.95
CA ALA A 11 2.00 -3.93 51.23
C ALA A 11 2.40 -5.10 50.31
N LEU A 12 1.97 -6.32 50.62
CA LEU A 12 2.31 -7.51 49.83
C LEU A 12 1.52 -7.59 48.51
N VAL A 13 0.31 -7.03 48.47
CA VAL A 13 -0.55 -7.06 47.28
C VAL A 13 -0.06 -6.11 46.19
N MET A 14 0.43 -4.92 46.56
CA MET A 14 1.02 -3.98 45.59
C MET A 14 2.38 -4.47 45.06
N GLY A 15 3.14 -5.22 45.87
CA GLY A 15 4.39 -5.85 45.44
C GLY A 15 4.18 -6.91 44.35
N ALA A 16 3.13 -7.73 44.45
CA ALA A 16 2.83 -8.77 43.48
C ALA A 16 2.33 -8.23 42.12
N PHE A 17 1.56 -7.13 42.12
CA PHE A 17 1.05 -6.49 40.90
C PHE A 17 2.16 -5.78 40.10
N LEU A 18 3.09 -5.11 40.79
CA LEU A 18 4.23 -4.48 40.14
C LEU A 18 5.24 -5.52 39.61
N LEU A 19 5.43 -6.64 40.31
CA LEU A 19 6.30 -7.71 39.84
C LEU A 19 5.76 -8.40 38.57
N THR A 20 4.43 -8.55 38.43
CA THR A 20 3.81 -9.14 37.23
C THR A 20 3.81 -8.20 36.01
N VAL A 21 3.73 -6.89 36.23
CA VAL A 21 3.84 -5.90 35.14
C VAL A 21 5.30 -5.70 34.69
N LEU A 22 6.27 -5.77 35.61
CA LEU A 22 7.70 -5.62 35.30
C LEU A 22 8.38 -6.90 34.80
N LEU A 23 7.90 -8.11 35.14
CA LEU A 23 8.39 -9.36 34.56
C LEU A 23 7.87 -9.65 33.14
N GLY A 24 7.17 -8.69 32.51
CA GLY A 24 7.39 -8.43 31.09
C GLY A 24 7.26 -9.64 30.17
N VAL A 25 6.28 -10.53 30.39
CA VAL A 25 5.73 -11.32 29.29
C VAL A 25 4.78 -10.40 28.54
N GLY A 26 5.37 -9.43 27.86
CA GLY A 26 4.79 -8.77 26.68
C GLY A 26 4.75 -9.74 25.51
N GLY A 27 4.24 -10.95 25.76
CA GLY A 27 3.88 -11.91 24.74
C GLY A 27 2.54 -11.45 24.18
N ALA A 28 2.51 -11.28 22.86
CA ALA A 28 1.35 -10.94 22.05
C ALA A 28 0.02 -11.37 22.69
N SER A 29 -0.98 -10.49 22.65
CA SER A 29 -2.37 -10.85 22.90
C SER A 29 -2.85 -11.86 21.84
N ALA A 30 -2.45 -13.12 22.01
CA ALA A 30 -2.98 -14.29 21.34
C ALA A 30 -3.95 -14.94 22.33
N SER A 31 -5.13 -14.33 22.48
CA SER A 31 -6.24 -14.95 23.19
C SER A 31 -6.98 -15.88 22.23
N ALA A 32 -6.56 -17.14 22.19
CA ALA A 32 -7.39 -18.28 21.84
C ALA A 32 -7.27 -19.24 23.06
N LEU A 33 -8.27 -19.93 23.58
CA LEU A 33 -9.45 -20.54 23.00
C LEU A 33 -10.19 -21.19 24.20
N TRP A 34 -11.48 -20.94 24.44
CA TRP A 34 -12.37 -21.95 25.06
C TRP A 34 -13.83 -21.69 24.65
N LEU A 35 -14.34 -22.64 23.84
CA LEU A 35 -15.74 -23.02 23.64
C LEU A 35 -16.64 -22.19 22.69
N GLN A 36 -16.59 -22.62 21.43
CA GLN A 36 -17.70 -22.74 20.45
C GLN A 36 -18.75 -21.62 20.37
N THR A 37 -18.63 -20.79 19.34
CA THR A 37 -19.65 -20.64 18.28
C THR A 37 -18.96 -19.99 17.07
N SER A 38 -18.80 -20.75 15.98
CA SER A 38 -18.48 -20.29 14.62
C SER A 38 -17.63 -19.01 14.51
N THR A 39 -16.38 -19.06 14.97
CA THR A 39 -15.43 -17.96 14.75
C THR A 39 -14.83 -18.10 13.36
N ALA A 40 -15.38 -17.38 12.38
CA ALA A 40 -14.70 -17.14 11.13
C ALA A 40 -13.41 -16.38 11.45
N THR A 41 -12.28 -17.08 11.44
CA THR A 41 -10.96 -16.46 11.51
C THR A 41 -10.74 -15.66 10.23
N MET A 42 -11.21 -14.42 10.23
CA MET A 42 -10.74 -13.42 9.27
C MET A 42 -9.34 -13.04 9.73
N ALA A 43 -8.33 -13.65 9.14
CA ALA A 43 -6.97 -13.16 9.25
C ALA A 43 -6.93 -11.79 8.54
N VAL A 44 -7.14 -10.72 9.30
CA VAL A 44 -6.89 -9.36 8.83
C VAL A 44 -5.37 -9.24 8.80
N THR A 45 -4.78 -9.53 7.64
CA THR A 45 -3.42 -9.11 7.35
C THR A 45 -3.44 -7.60 7.26
N ALA A 46 -3.34 -6.92 8.42
CA ALA A 46 -2.99 -5.52 8.46
C ALA A 46 -1.56 -5.43 7.92
N THR A 47 -1.45 -5.19 6.62
CA THR A 47 -0.21 -4.69 6.03
C THR A 47 0.15 -3.46 6.85
N GLY A 48 1.28 -3.48 7.56
CA GLY A 48 1.65 -2.52 8.61
C GLY A 48 1.93 -1.10 8.13
N ASN A 49 1.39 -0.71 6.98
CA ASN A 49 1.57 0.58 6.35
C ASN A 49 0.24 1.32 6.43
N TRP A 50 0.19 2.36 7.26
CA TRP A 50 -0.95 3.28 7.26
C TRP A 50 -1.16 3.85 5.85
N PRO A 51 -2.41 4.11 5.42
CA PRO A 51 -2.67 4.70 4.12
C PRO A 51 -1.96 6.04 4.00
N GLY A 52 -1.12 6.18 2.99
CA GLY A 52 -0.44 7.44 2.71
C GLY A 52 -1.39 8.45 2.06
N PRO A 53 -0.90 9.67 1.82
CA PRO A 53 -1.63 10.65 1.02
C PRO A 53 -2.10 10.04 -0.30
N ALA A 54 -3.41 10.09 -0.55
CA ALA A 54 -3.98 9.47 -1.76
C ALA A 54 -3.46 10.16 -3.02
N ILE A 55 -3.19 9.38 -4.07
CA ILE A 55 -2.83 9.92 -5.40
C ILE A 55 -3.96 10.85 -5.87
N ALA A 56 -3.63 12.10 -6.20
CA ALA A 56 -4.63 13.14 -6.45
C ALA A 56 -5.38 12.91 -7.76
N SER A 57 -4.66 12.54 -8.82
CA SER A 57 -5.26 12.14 -10.08
C SER A 57 -4.29 11.31 -10.91
N ILE A 58 -4.85 10.44 -11.73
CA ILE A 58 -4.15 9.76 -12.80
C ILE A 58 -4.78 10.16 -14.13
N THR A 59 -3.94 10.46 -15.12
CA THR A 59 -4.39 10.77 -16.48
C THR A 59 -3.59 9.96 -17.47
N CYS A 60 -4.21 9.62 -18.59
CA CYS A 60 -3.58 8.86 -19.66
C CYS A 60 -3.86 9.59 -20.97
N ALA A 61 -2.79 9.85 -21.73
CA ALA A 61 -2.85 10.45 -23.05
C ALA A 61 -2.19 9.52 -24.07
N ASN A 62 -2.77 9.43 -25.27
CA ASN A 62 -2.15 8.72 -26.38
C ASN A 62 -1.56 9.71 -27.38
N ASP A 63 -0.49 9.30 -28.04
CA ASP A 63 -0.05 9.96 -29.26
C ASP A 63 -1.04 9.69 -30.41
N SER A 64 -0.91 10.44 -31.51
CA SER A 64 -1.54 10.13 -32.78
C SER A 64 -0.47 9.52 -33.68
N PRO A 65 -0.32 8.17 -33.74
CA PRO A 65 -1.38 7.22 -34.10
C PRO A 65 -1.66 6.11 -33.06
N GLN A 66 -1.64 6.43 -31.77
CA GLN A 66 -1.93 5.55 -30.62
C GLN A 66 -0.91 4.41 -30.45
N LYS A 67 0.36 4.70 -30.68
CA LYS A 67 1.50 3.78 -30.49
C LYS A 67 2.16 3.93 -29.13
N VAL A 68 1.98 5.10 -28.51
CA VAL A 68 2.54 5.50 -27.23
C VAL A 68 1.41 5.97 -26.32
N ALA A 69 1.35 5.43 -25.11
CA ALA A 69 0.51 5.91 -24.03
C ALA A 69 1.39 6.57 -22.97
N THR A 70 1.11 7.83 -22.67
CA THR A 70 1.76 8.58 -21.61
C THR A 70 0.81 8.66 -20.42
N LEU A 71 1.21 8.03 -19.32
CA LEU A 71 0.47 8.01 -18.08
C LEU A 71 1.09 9.01 -17.13
N THR A 72 0.28 9.91 -16.60
CA THR A 72 0.70 10.96 -15.70
C THR A 72 0.04 10.75 -14.34
N VAL A 73 0.89 10.63 -13.32
CA VAL A 73 0.50 10.47 -11.91
C VAL A 73 0.70 11.81 -11.21
N ASN A 74 -0.39 12.40 -10.74
CA ASN A 74 -0.33 13.61 -9.94
C ASN A 74 -0.47 13.25 -8.46
N LEU A 75 0.54 13.63 -7.68
CA LEU A 75 0.50 13.50 -6.24
C LEU A 75 -0.19 14.73 -5.62
N PRO A 76 -0.86 14.57 -4.47
CA PRO A 76 -1.35 15.70 -3.73
C PRO A 76 -0.16 16.51 -3.20
N ARG A 77 -0.40 17.79 -2.97
CA ARG A 77 0.60 18.63 -2.30
C ARG A 77 0.78 18.14 -0.86
N THR A 78 1.87 17.43 -0.60
CA THR A 78 2.27 17.01 0.74
C THR A 78 3.42 17.88 1.27
N PRO A 79 3.55 18.04 2.59
CA PRO A 79 4.70 18.73 3.18
C PRO A 79 6.00 18.01 2.81
N ALA A 80 7.12 18.74 2.79
CA ALA A 80 8.43 18.19 2.39
C ALA A 80 8.89 17.00 3.25
N THR A 81 8.34 16.86 4.46
CA THR A 81 8.56 15.72 5.37
C THR A 81 7.91 14.41 4.87
N LEU A 82 6.95 14.50 3.95
CA LEU A 82 6.23 13.40 3.32
C LEU A 82 6.48 13.39 1.80
N ALA A 83 7.75 13.35 1.43
CA ALA A 83 8.14 13.23 0.03
C ALA A 83 7.95 11.77 -0.46
N PRO A 84 7.55 11.56 -1.72
CA PRO A 84 7.57 10.25 -2.34
C PRO A 84 9.00 9.69 -2.37
N ALA A 85 9.20 8.53 -1.77
CA ALA A 85 10.51 7.86 -1.69
C ALA A 85 10.71 6.91 -2.86
N THR A 86 9.71 6.08 -3.16
CA THR A 86 9.75 5.15 -4.30
C THR A 86 8.40 5.07 -4.97
N SER A 87 8.42 4.75 -6.26
CA SER A 87 7.22 4.49 -7.03
C SER A 87 7.43 3.23 -7.87
N THR A 88 6.37 2.45 -7.99
CA THR A 88 6.36 1.22 -8.78
C THR A 88 5.05 1.09 -9.50
N TYR A 89 5.03 0.29 -10.56
CA TYR A 89 3.78 -0.08 -11.20
C TYR A 89 3.81 -1.55 -11.63
N ALA A 90 2.64 -2.16 -11.65
CA ALA A 90 2.47 -3.56 -12.01
C ALA A 90 1.13 -3.78 -12.70
N ALA A 91 1.09 -4.72 -13.64
CA ALA A 91 -0.14 -5.15 -14.30
C ALA A 91 -0.91 -6.13 -13.43
N LEU A 92 -2.23 -5.99 -13.39
CA LEU A 92 -3.15 -6.98 -12.85
C LEU A 92 -3.26 -8.12 -13.86
N GLN A 93 -2.92 -9.33 -13.41
CA GLN A 93 -3.04 -10.55 -14.20
C GLN A 93 -4.45 -11.15 -14.10
N ALA A 94 -4.79 -12.04 -15.03
CA ALA A 94 -6.09 -12.72 -15.05
C ALA A 94 -6.37 -13.57 -13.79
N ASN A 95 -5.34 -13.98 -13.06
CA ASN A 95 -5.45 -14.71 -11.78
C ASN A 95 -5.79 -13.79 -10.58
N GLY A 96 -5.93 -12.47 -10.78
CA GLY A 96 -6.21 -11.49 -9.73
C GLY A 96 -4.99 -10.98 -8.98
N SER A 97 -3.79 -11.48 -9.28
CA SER A 97 -2.52 -11.01 -8.69
C SER A 97 -1.85 -9.94 -9.56
N TYR A 98 -0.99 -9.13 -8.94
CA TYR A 98 -0.10 -8.25 -9.68
C TYR A 98 1.11 -9.02 -10.17
N GLY A 99 1.45 -8.85 -11.46
CA GLY A 99 2.59 -9.48 -12.10
C GLY A 99 3.92 -8.82 -11.72
N THR A 100 4.87 -8.85 -12.66
CA THR A 100 6.17 -8.19 -12.50
C THR A 100 6.01 -6.73 -12.10
N ILE A 101 6.78 -6.32 -11.10
CA ILE A 101 6.82 -4.94 -10.60
C ILE A 101 7.93 -4.19 -11.35
N TYR A 102 7.57 -3.06 -11.94
CA TYR A 102 8.51 -2.19 -12.65
C TYR A 102 8.74 -0.89 -11.88
N PRO A 103 9.94 -0.28 -12.02
CA PRO A 103 10.23 1.02 -11.41
C PRO A 103 9.35 2.10 -12.03
N GLY A 104 8.65 2.86 -11.19
CA GLY A 104 7.76 3.94 -11.60
C GLY A 104 8.48 5.26 -11.86
N PRO A 105 7.70 6.35 -12.04
CA PRO A 105 8.25 7.66 -12.34
C PRO A 105 8.96 8.22 -11.10
N ASN A 106 10.11 8.87 -11.33
CA ASN A 106 10.80 9.56 -10.25
C ASN A 106 10.08 10.88 -9.96
N PHE A 107 9.59 11.02 -8.74
CA PHE A 107 8.93 12.24 -8.29
C PHE A 107 9.99 13.15 -7.65
N SER A 108 10.48 14.14 -8.40
CA SER A 108 11.47 15.10 -7.88
C SER A 108 10.90 15.97 -6.74
N SER A 109 9.57 16.12 -6.67
CA SER A 109 8.87 16.81 -5.59
C SER A 109 7.41 16.35 -5.50
N THR A 110 6.74 16.68 -4.41
CA THR A 110 5.31 16.37 -4.18
C THR A 110 4.37 17.13 -5.13
N SER A 111 4.89 18.16 -5.81
CA SER A 111 4.15 18.96 -6.80
C SER A 111 4.48 18.62 -8.26
N THR A 112 5.47 17.76 -8.51
CA THR A 112 5.86 17.41 -9.88
C THR A 112 5.12 16.14 -10.32
N PRO A 113 4.32 16.18 -11.39
CA PRO A 113 3.73 14.99 -11.97
C PRO A 113 4.79 13.97 -12.37
N GLY A 114 4.55 12.70 -12.05
CA GLY A 114 5.36 11.58 -12.51
C GLY A 114 4.81 11.02 -13.81
N THR A 115 5.65 10.85 -14.83
CA THR A 115 5.22 10.34 -16.14
C THR A 115 5.79 8.96 -16.44
N ILE A 116 4.94 8.06 -16.94
CA ILE A 116 5.31 6.74 -17.44
C ILE A 116 4.92 6.68 -18.91
N THR A 117 5.87 6.35 -19.78
CA THR A 117 5.60 6.17 -21.21
C THR A 117 5.59 4.70 -21.56
N LEU A 118 4.48 4.22 -22.10
CA LEU A 118 4.29 2.85 -22.56
C LEU A 118 4.19 2.82 -24.07
N ASN A 119 4.87 1.85 -24.67
CA ASN A 119 4.77 1.51 -26.08
C ASN A 119 4.80 -0.01 -26.24
N SER A 120 4.70 -0.51 -27.48
CA SER A 120 4.70 -1.95 -27.76
C SER A 120 5.98 -2.69 -27.33
N LEU A 121 7.07 -1.96 -27.06
CA LEU A 121 8.34 -2.51 -26.60
C LEU A 121 8.51 -2.44 -25.08
N SER A 122 7.59 -1.78 -24.37
CA SER A 122 7.63 -1.71 -22.92
C SER A 122 7.41 -3.10 -22.33
N GLN A 123 8.26 -3.52 -21.39
CA GLN A 123 8.23 -4.88 -20.85
C GLN A 123 6.88 -5.25 -20.26
N ILE A 124 6.19 -4.32 -19.58
CA ILE A 124 4.83 -4.54 -19.07
C ILE A 124 3.82 -4.86 -20.17
N ILE A 125 3.99 -4.29 -21.36
CA ILE A 125 3.11 -4.54 -22.51
C ILE A 125 3.47 -5.88 -23.16
N ILE A 126 4.76 -6.21 -23.26
CA ILE A 126 5.22 -7.51 -23.76
C ILE A 126 4.71 -8.64 -22.87
N ASP A 127 4.89 -8.51 -21.55
CA ASP A 127 4.50 -9.51 -20.54
C ASP A 127 2.98 -9.71 -20.48
N ASN A 128 2.19 -8.75 -20.99
CA ASN A 128 0.73 -8.79 -20.98
C ASN A 128 0.11 -8.65 -22.39
N SER A 129 0.89 -8.90 -23.45
CA SER A 129 0.48 -8.79 -24.85
C SER A 129 -0.81 -9.58 -25.22
N PRO A 130 -1.08 -10.79 -24.68
CA PRO A 130 -2.33 -11.49 -25.00
C PRO A 130 -3.58 -10.84 -24.38
N ALA A 131 -3.43 -9.88 -23.45
CA ALA A 131 -4.57 -9.21 -22.83
C ALA A 131 -5.10 -8.09 -23.74
N SER A 132 -6.38 -8.13 -24.09
CA SER A 132 -7.05 -7.03 -24.81
C SER A 132 -7.22 -5.78 -23.93
N GLN A 133 -7.28 -5.99 -22.61
CA GLN A 133 -7.41 -4.93 -21.62
C GLN A 133 -6.38 -5.17 -20.50
N LEU A 134 -5.64 -4.13 -20.18
CA LEU A 134 -4.57 -4.16 -19.19
C LEU A 134 -4.88 -3.16 -18.08
N THR A 135 -5.17 -3.65 -16.88
CA THR A 135 -5.25 -2.80 -15.70
C THR A 135 -3.89 -2.75 -15.04
N VAL A 136 -3.35 -1.56 -14.84
CA VAL A 136 -2.04 -1.39 -14.20
C VAL A 136 -2.24 -0.55 -12.94
N ARG A 137 -1.68 -1.03 -11.83
CA ARG A 137 -1.64 -0.32 -10.55
C ARG A 137 -0.32 0.40 -10.46
N VAL A 138 -0.35 1.69 -10.13
CA VAL A 138 0.79 2.43 -9.62
C VAL A 138 0.72 2.45 -8.10
N THR A 139 1.86 2.23 -7.45
CA THR A 139 2.02 2.30 -6.00
C THR A 139 3.13 3.30 -5.70
N VAL A 140 2.86 4.21 -4.78
CA VAL A 140 3.80 5.22 -4.31
C VAL A 140 4.01 4.99 -2.82
N VAL A 141 5.28 4.89 -2.43
CA VAL A 141 5.70 4.76 -1.04
C VAL A 141 6.33 6.08 -0.61
N TYR A 142 5.83 6.65 0.47
CA TYR A 142 6.31 7.91 1.04
C TYR A 142 7.48 7.67 2.01
N SER A 143 8.20 8.73 2.37
CA SER A 143 9.33 8.69 3.30
C SER A 143 8.97 8.14 4.69
N ASP A 144 7.72 8.26 5.11
CA ASP A 144 7.17 7.72 6.36
C ASP A 144 6.70 6.26 6.22
N GLN A 145 7.02 5.61 5.10
CA GLN A 145 6.62 4.25 4.73
C GLN A 145 5.11 4.07 4.50
N THR A 146 4.33 5.15 4.49
CA THR A 146 2.93 5.05 4.07
C THR A 146 2.83 4.80 2.58
N GLN A 147 1.73 4.18 2.14
CA GLN A 147 1.56 3.79 0.74
C GLN A 147 0.24 4.29 0.18
N ALA A 148 0.27 4.72 -1.07
CA ALA A 148 -0.92 5.02 -1.86
C ALA A 148 -0.86 4.27 -3.18
N SER A 149 -2.02 3.83 -3.68
CA SER A 149 -2.11 3.16 -4.97
C SER A 149 -3.29 3.67 -5.78
N ALA A 150 -3.12 3.66 -7.10
CA ALA A 150 -4.15 4.01 -8.06
C ALA A 150 -4.07 3.05 -9.25
N ASN A 151 -5.21 2.77 -9.88
CA ASN A 151 -5.27 1.87 -11.03
C ASN A 151 -5.71 2.66 -12.26
N TRP A 152 -5.04 2.45 -13.39
CA TRP A 152 -5.50 2.86 -14.70
C TRP A 152 -5.77 1.64 -15.57
N THR A 153 -6.58 1.82 -16.60
CA THR A 153 -6.91 0.75 -17.53
C THR A 153 -6.55 1.18 -18.95
N LEU A 154 -5.90 0.27 -19.66
CA LEU A 154 -5.47 0.43 -21.04
C LEU A 154 -6.15 -0.63 -21.88
N ARG A 155 -6.41 -0.32 -23.15
CA ARG A 155 -6.80 -1.31 -24.15
C ARG A 155 -5.62 -1.53 -25.09
N LEU A 156 -5.24 -2.78 -25.29
CA LEU A 156 -4.17 -3.19 -26.19
C LEU A 156 -4.78 -3.77 -27.46
N ASP A 157 -4.32 -3.28 -28.61
CA ASP A 157 -4.60 -3.88 -29.92
C ASP A 157 -3.30 -4.46 -30.44
N SER A 158 -3.11 -5.76 -30.21
CA SER A 158 -1.91 -6.51 -30.58
C SER A 158 -1.72 -6.63 -32.09
N ASN A 159 -2.78 -6.55 -32.89
CA ASN A 159 -2.69 -6.63 -34.36
C ASN A 159 -2.00 -5.39 -34.94
N ASN A 160 -2.28 -4.22 -34.36
CA ASN A 160 -1.72 -2.96 -34.82
C ASN A 160 -0.69 -2.39 -33.86
N ALA A 161 -0.29 -3.11 -32.82
CA ALA A 161 0.57 -2.61 -31.74
C ALA A 161 0.12 -1.23 -31.22
N LYS A 162 -1.19 -1.05 -31.05
CA LYS A 162 -1.79 0.20 -30.56
C LYS A 162 -2.16 0.07 -29.10
N ILE A 163 -2.02 1.17 -28.38
CA ILE A 163 -2.35 1.29 -26.96
C ILE A 163 -3.36 2.43 -26.83
N TYR A 164 -4.51 2.15 -26.23
CA TYR A 164 -5.55 3.16 -25.98
C TYR A 164 -5.72 3.36 -24.48
N CYS A 165 -5.75 4.62 -24.07
CA CYS A 165 -6.22 5.05 -22.76
C CYS A 165 -7.75 4.90 -22.71
N VAL A 166 -8.28 4.25 -21.66
CA VAL A 166 -9.72 3.99 -21.46
C VAL A 166 -10.22 4.73 -20.24
#